data_AF-A0A954GEJ4-F1
#
_entry.id   AF-A0A954GEJ4-F1
#
_cell.length_a   1.000
_cell.length_b   1.000
_cell.length_c   1.000
_cell.angle_alpha   90.00
_cell.angle_beta   90.00
_cell.angle_gamma   90.00
#
_symmetry.space_group_name_H-M   'P 1'
#
loop_
_entity.id
_entity.type
_entity.pdbx_description
1 polymer ?
#
loop_
_entity_poly.entity_id
_entity_poly.type
_entity_poly.pdbx_seq_one_letter_code
_entity_poly.pdbx_strand_id
1 'polypeptide(L)'
;DAILRPNAISTCDCRAPTPGALKAVDPATQSPIFLITPPIISATDVATVQRSEDPSDVHSLTVNLTSSGSKKLAAATAKPAGMRIAFVVNGAVMAAPALKVPLSSGFRITGHGISDNREGLFEALTKRP
;
A
#
# COMPACT_ATOMS: atom_id res chain seq x y z
N ASP A 1 8.74 4.85 7.72
CA ASP A 1 7.70 5.61 7.00
C ASP A 1 6.90 4.70 6.08
N ALA A 2 5.57 4.77 6.16
CA ALA A 2 4.67 3.93 5.37
C ALA A 2 3.77 4.75 4.46
N ILE A 3 3.69 4.33 3.20
CA ILE A 3 3.19 5.15 2.11
C ILE A 3 2.39 4.27 1.15
N LEU A 4 1.14 4.66 0.86
CA LEU A 4 0.37 4.07 -0.23
C LEU A 4 0.61 4.83 -1.53
N ARG A 5 0.96 4.10 -2.59
CA ARG A 5 1.25 4.68 -3.90
C ARG A 5 0.48 3.93 -4.97
N PRO A 6 -0.11 4.62 -5.96
CA PRO A 6 -0.73 3.94 -7.08
C PRO A 6 0.38 3.33 -7.95
N ASN A 7 0.13 2.13 -8.48
CA ASN A 7 1.06 1.49 -9.41
C ASN A 7 0.71 1.87 -10.87
N ALA A 8 1.73 2.06 -11.69
CA ALA A 8 1.58 2.03 -13.14
C ALA A 8 1.88 0.60 -13.61
N ILE A 9 0.92 -0.02 -14.29
CA ILE A 9 1.13 -1.31 -14.96
C ILE A 9 2.05 -1.02 -16.15
N SER A 10 3.26 -1.57 -16.13
CA SER A 10 4.19 -1.52 -17.25
C SER A 10 3.69 -2.49 -18.31
N THR A 11 2.69 -2.10 -19.09
CA THR A 11 2.38 -2.79 -20.33
C THR A 11 3.54 -2.57 -21.29
N CYS A 12 3.91 -3.62 -22.00
CA CYS A 12 5.04 -3.77 -22.91
C CYS A 12 4.98 -2.78 -24.10
N ASP A 13 5.15 -1.51 -23.81
CA ASP A 13 5.29 -0.42 -24.76
C ASP A 13 6.66 0.19 -24.48
N CYS A 14 7.46 0.44 -25.52
CA CYS A 14 8.79 1.08 -25.43
C CYS A 14 8.73 2.53 -24.92
N ARG A 15 7.65 2.92 -24.24
CA ARG A 15 7.40 4.21 -23.64
C ARG A 15 8.03 4.21 -22.24
N ALA A 16 9.12 4.96 -22.15
CA ALA A 16 9.96 5.12 -20.97
C ALA A 16 9.20 5.11 -19.63
N PRO A 17 9.80 4.59 -18.55
CA PRO A 17 9.22 4.67 -17.21
C PRO A 17 8.79 6.12 -16.95
N THR A 18 7.56 6.31 -16.48
CA THR A 18 7.02 7.64 -16.20
C THR A 18 8.05 8.43 -15.39
N PRO A 19 8.54 9.59 -15.88
CA PRO A 19 9.59 10.33 -15.19
C PRO A 19 9.17 10.64 -13.76
N GLY A 20 9.93 10.15 -12.78
CA GLY A 20 9.61 10.28 -11.34
C GLY A 20 8.89 9.08 -10.72
N ALA A 21 8.57 8.02 -11.45
CA ALA A 21 8.02 6.80 -10.85
C ALA A 21 9.12 6.01 -10.13
N LEU A 22 8.85 5.62 -8.87
CA LEU A 22 9.80 4.86 -8.06
C LEU A 22 9.67 3.37 -8.40
N LYS A 23 10.74 2.77 -8.91
CA LYS A 23 10.77 1.34 -9.25
C LYS A 23 10.79 0.52 -7.96
N ALA A 24 9.85 -0.41 -7.84
CA ALA A 24 9.79 -1.37 -6.75
C ALA A 24 9.46 -2.76 -7.31
N VAL A 25 9.47 -3.78 -6.45
CA VAL A 25 9.13 -5.15 -6.83
C VAL A 25 7.89 -5.58 -6.07
N ASP A 26 6.91 -6.14 -6.77
CA ASP A 26 5.74 -6.75 -6.15
C ASP A 26 6.19 -8.05 -5.44
N PRO A 27 6.03 -8.17 -4.11
CA PRO A 27 6.46 -9.37 -3.40
C PRO A 27 5.58 -10.60 -3.72
N ALA A 28 4.37 -10.42 -4.23
CA ALA A 28 3.47 -11.53 -4.57
C ALA A 28 3.77 -12.11 -5.96
N THR A 29 4.13 -11.28 -6.95
CA THR A 29 4.40 -11.74 -8.33
C THR A 29 5.86 -11.66 -8.74
N GLN A 30 6.74 -11.17 -7.85
CA GLN A 30 8.15 -10.84 -8.10
C GLN A 30 8.37 -9.94 -9.33
N SER A 31 7.32 -9.23 -9.77
CA SER A 31 7.35 -8.42 -10.98
C SER A 31 7.72 -6.97 -10.64
N PRO A 32 8.49 -6.27 -11.50
CA PRO A 32 8.75 -4.86 -11.29
C PRO A 32 7.46 -4.04 -11.40
N ILE A 33 7.20 -3.22 -10.39
CA ILE A 33 6.10 -2.25 -10.36
C ILE A 33 6.65 -0.83 -10.27
N PHE A 34 5.97 0.11 -10.90
CA PHE A 34 6.35 1.53 -10.90
C PHE A 34 5.37 2.30 -10.03
N LEU A 35 5.88 2.95 -8.99
CA LEU A 35 5.06 3.68 -8.03
C LEU A 35 5.00 5.15 -8.42
N ILE A 36 3.79 5.67 -8.62
CA ILE A 36 3.60 7.06 -9.01
C ILE A 36 3.91 7.98 -7.81
N THR A 37 4.65 9.06 -8.09
CA THR A 37 4.91 10.19 -7.19
C THR A 37 3.97 11.35 -7.54
N PRO A 38 3.47 12.13 -6.56
CA PRO A 38 3.58 11.97 -5.11
C PRO A 38 2.68 10.84 -4.56
N PRO A 39 2.93 10.34 -3.33
CA PRO A 39 2.06 9.34 -2.73
C PRO A 39 0.66 9.87 -2.43
N ILE A 40 -0.35 9.00 -2.58
CA ILE A 40 -1.75 9.37 -2.28
C ILE A 40 -1.94 9.53 -0.76
N ILE A 41 -1.39 8.58 0.00
CA ILE A 41 -1.48 8.53 1.47
C ILE A 41 -0.07 8.34 2.02
N SER A 42 0.27 9.15 3.01
CA SER A 42 1.53 9.08 3.76
C SER A 42 1.28 8.63 5.20
N ALA A 43 2.33 8.37 5.97
CA ALA A 43 2.21 7.99 7.38
C ALA A 43 1.48 9.05 8.22
N THR A 44 1.55 10.33 7.83
CA THR A 44 0.81 11.42 8.51
C THR A 44 -0.71 11.33 8.35
N ASP A 45 -1.18 10.65 7.30
CA ASP A 45 -2.59 10.43 7.03
C ASP A 45 -3.13 9.17 7.74
N VAL A 46 -2.26 8.39 8.39
CA VAL A 46 -2.60 7.19 9.17
C VAL A 46 -2.98 7.57 10.60
N ALA A 47 -4.20 7.20 11.01
CA ALA A 47 -4.67 7.43 12.37
C ALA A 47 -4.10 6.38 13.33
N THR A 48 -4.38 5.11 13.05
CA THR A 48 -3.97 3.98 13.89
C THR A 48 -3.65 2.77 13.02
N VAL A 49 -2.74 1.93 13.52
CA VAL A 49 -2.48 0.61 12.95
C VAL A 49 -2.80 -0.41 14.02
N GLN A 50 -3.49 -1.48 13.64
CA GLN A 50 -3.83 -2.58 14.51
C GLN A 50 -3.36 -3.90 13.91
N ARG A 51 -2.83 -4.75 14.78
CA ARG A 51 -2.55 -6.15 14.44
C ARG A 51 -3.86 -6.92 14.50
N SER A 52 -4.15 -7.68 13.46
CA SER A 52 -5.31 -8.55 13.40
C SER A 52 -4.84 -9.95 13.06
N GLU A 53 -5.13 -10.90 13.95
CA GLU A 53 -5.00 -12.33 13.67
C GLU A 53 -6.37 -12.83 13.24
N ASP A 54 -6.45 -13.30 12.00
CA ASP A 54 -7.62 -14.04 11.55
C ASP A 54 -7.53 -15.46 12.13
N PRO A 55 -8.65 -16.10 12.53
CA PRO A 55 -8.66 -17.46 13.08
C PRO A 55 -8.08 -18.53 12.14
N SER A 56 -7.81 -18.19 10.88
CA SER A 56 -7.12 -19.04 9.91
C SER A 56 -5.59 -18.91 9.92
N ASP A 57 -4.99 -18.39 11.01
CA ASP A 57 -3.54 -18.14 11.18
C ASP A 57 -2.97 -17.09 10.21
N VAL A 58 -3.84 -16.34 9.52
CA VAL A 58 -3.40 -15.30 8.60
C VAL A 58 -3.13 -14.01 9.38
N HIS A 59 -1.84 -13.72 9.57
CA HIS A 59 -1.40 -12.45 10.11
C HIS A 59 -1.79 -11.29 9.17
N SER A 60 -2.45 -10.29 9.74
CA SER A 60 -2.89 -9.11 9.02
C SER A 60 -2.65 -7.83 9.79
N LEU A 61 -2.47 -6.73 9.06
CA LEU A 61 -2.38 -5.39 9.62
C LEU A 61 -3.55 -4.57 9.11
N THR A 62 -4.32 -4.02 10.04
CA THR A 62 -5.42 -3.12 9.78
C THR A 62 -4.92 -1.69 9.96
N VAL A 63 -4.94 -0.91 8.89
CA VAL A 63 -4.52 0.50 8.88
C VAL A 63 -5.77 1.36 8.79
N ASN A 64 -6.04 2.10 9.87
CA ASN A 64 -7.11 3.09 9.90
C ASN A 64 -6.56 4.46 9.54
N LEU A 65 -7.22 5.13 8.61
CA LEU A 65 -6.82 6.45 8.17
C LEU A 65 -7.53 7.55 8.95
N THR A 66 -6.90 8.72 8.99
CA THR A 66 -7.52 9.95 9.49
C THR A 66 -8.68 10.38 8.58
N SER A 67 -9.53 11.30 9.02
CA SER A 67 -10.60 11.88 8.18
C SER A 67 -10.06 12.56 6.90
N SER A 68 -8.84 13.11 6.96
CA SER A 68 -8.15 13.67 5.80
C SER A 68 -7.66 12.57 4.85
N GLY A 69 -6.95 11.57 5.39
CA GLY A 69 -6.43 10.44 4.63
C GLY A 69 -7.53 9.63 3.95
N SER A 70 -8.60 9.36 4.67
CA SER A 70 -9.78 8.66 4.15
C SER A 70 -10.41 9.37 2.95
N LYS A 71 -10.56 10.70 2.99
CA LYS A 71 -11.07 11.48 1.84
C LYS A 71 -10.12 11.43 0.63
N LYS A 72 -8.81 11.53 0.86
CA LYS A 72 -7.81 11.40 -0.21
C LYS A 72 -7.84 10.01 -0.84
N LEU A 73 -7.90 8.97 -0.01
CA LEU A 73 -7.97 7.59 -0.48
C LEU A 73 -9.27 7.35 -1.24
N ALA A 74 -10.42 7.79 -0.71
CA ALA A 74 -11.70 7.68 -1.38
C ALA A 74 -11.69 8.38 -2.75
N ALA A 75 -11.11 9.57 -2.85
CA ALA A 75 -10.98 10.29 -4.11
C ALA A 75 -10.08 9.57 -5.12
N ALA A 76 -8.94 9.03 -4.66
CA ALA A 76 -8.02 8.28 -5.52
C ALA A 76 -8.58 6.92 -5.95
N THR A 77 -9.39 6.30 -5.08
CA THR A 77 -9.99 4.98 -5.29
C THR A 77 -11.39 5.04 -5.89
N ALA A 78 -11.92 6.23 -6.16
CA ALA A 78 -13.26 6.44 -6.74
C ALA A 78 -13.43 5.76 -8.10
N LYS A 79 -12.32 5.54 -8.84
CA LYS A 79 -12.28 4.78 -10.09
C LYS A 79 -11.33 3.58 -9.93
N PRO A 80 -11.75 2.50 -9.25
CA PRO A 80 -10.86 1.40 -8.89
C PRO A 80 -10.51 0.49 -10.07
N ALA A 81 -11.23 0.58 -11.20
CA ALA A 81 -11.09 -0.34 -12.33
C ALA A 81 -9.66 -0.45 -12.84
N GLY A 82 -9.01 -1.59 -12.55
CA GLY A 82 -7.65 -1.91 -12.98
C GLY A 82 -6.52 -1.25 -12.18
N MET A 83 -6.82 -0.47 -11.14
CA MET A 83 -5.81 0.18 -10.32
C MET A 83 -5.24 -0.81 -9.30
N ARG A 84 -3.90 -0.86 -9.11
CA ARG A 84 -3.32 -1.50 -7.92
C ARG A 84 -2.68 -0.43 -7.04
N ILE A 85 -2.71 -0.69 -5.74
CA ILE A 85 -2.11 0.20 -4.75
C ILE A 85 -0.97 -0.56 -4.12
N ALA A 86 0.24 -0.03 -4.25
CA ALA A 86 1.38 -0.53 -3.53
C ALA A 86 1.42 0.07 -2.13
N PHE A 87 1.55 -0.82 -1.15
CA PHE A 87 1.85 -0.48 0.21
C PHE A 87 3.36 -0.57 0.42
N VAL A 88 3.97 0.58 0.65
CA VAL A 88 5.41 0.72 0.88
C VAL A 88 5.63 0.99 2.34
N VAL A 89 6.55 0.26 2.98
CA VAL A 89 7.02 0.55 4.35
C VAL A 89 8.54 0.61 4.32
N ASN A 90 9.12 1.71 4.80
CA ASN A 90 10.57 1.97 4.78
C ASN A 90 11.21 1.78 3.38
N GLY A 91 10.50 2.16 2.32
CA GLY A 91 10.97 2.04 0.93
C GLY A 91 10.81 0.65 0.31
N ALA A 92 10.41 -0.37 1.08
CA ALA A 92 10.11 -1.71 0.58
C ALA A 92 8.61 -1.90 0.36
N VAL A 93 8.22 -2.47 -0.80
CA VAL A 93 6.82 -2.82 -1.08
C VAL A 93 6.48 -4.10 -0.34
N MET A 94 5.50 -4.02 0.57
CA MET A 94 5.04 -5.16 1.36
C MET A 94 3.87 -5.88 0.69
N ALA A 95 3.04 -5.14 -0.05
CA ALA A 95 1.92 -5.69 -0.80
C ALA A 95 1.51 -4.73 -1.92
N ALA A 96 1.01 -5.25 -3.05
CA ALA A 96 0.45 -4.43 -4.12
C ALA A 96 -0.88 -4.99 -4.66
N PRO A 97 -1.93 -5.09 -3.81
CA PRO A 97 -3.20 -5.65 -4.23
C PRO A 97 -3.90 -4.82 -5.30
N ALA A 98 -4.55 -5.51 -6.24
CA ALA A 98 -5.48 -4.88 -7.17
C ALA A 98 -6.72 -4.40 -6.41
N LEU A 99 -7.06 -3.14 -6.61
CA LEU A 99 -8.19 -2.51 -5.98
C LEU A 99 -9.47 -2.87 -6.74
N LYS A 100 -10.41 -3.52 -6.05
CA LYS A 100 -11.71 -3.91 -6.64
C LYS A 100 -12.84 -2.99 -6.20
N VAL A 101 -12.69 -2.36 -5.04
CA VAL A 101 -13.71 -1.51 -4.42
C VAL A 101 -13.06 -0.21 -3.92
N PRO A 102 -13.80 0.91 -3.90
CA PRO A 102 -13.32 2.14 -3.31
C PRO A 102 -13.05 1.96 -1.81
N LEU A 103 -11.95 2.53 -1.32
CA LEU A 103 -11.56 2.47 0.08
C LEU A 103 -11.75 3.85 0.70
N SER A 104 -12.50 3.91 1.80
CA SER A 104 -12.80 5.18 2.48
C SER A 104 -12.18 5.23 3.86
N SER A 105 -12.51 4.35 4.80
CA SER A 105 -12.11 4.54 6.21
C SER A 105 -10.73 3.97 6.57
N GLY A 106 -10.30 2.93 5.87
CA GLY A 106 -9.10 2.17 6.19
C GLY A 106 -8.99 0.95 5.30
N PHE A 107 -7.93 0.19 5.49
CA PHE A 107 -7.67 -1.00 4.70
C PHE A 107 -6.95 -2.05 5.54
N ARG A 108 -7.22 -3.31 5.22
CA ARG A 108 -6.56 -4.47 5.82
C ARG A 108 -5.57 -5.04 4.81
N ILE A 109 -4.37 -5.33 5.29
CA ILE A 109 -3.28 -5.90 4.49
C ILE A 109 -2.99 -7.29 5.03
N THR A 110 -2.98 -8.24 4.11
CA THR A 110 -2.67 -9.65 4.36
C THR A 110 -1.61 -10.09 3.36
N GLY A 111 -0.65 -10.90 3.77
CA GLY A 111 0.35 -11.46 2.86
C GLY A 111 1.56 -12.05 3.57
N HIS A 112 2.34 -12.84 2.85
CA HIS A 112 3.47 -13.57 3.42
C HIS A 112 4.53 -12.64 4.05
N GLY A 113 4.76 -11.45 3.48
CA GLY A 113 5.67 -10.46 4.06
C GLY A 113 5.19 -9.84 5.38
N ILE A 114 3.87 -9.85 5.63
CA ILE A 114 3.30 -9.47 6.92
C ILE A 114 3.50 -10.61 7.93
N SER A 115 3.35 -11.86 7.49
CA SER A 115 3.56 -13.03 8.35
C SER A 115 5.01 -13.17 8.80
N ASP A 116 5.97 -12.89 7.92
CA ASP A 116 7.40 -13.06 8.18
C ASP A 116 7.98 -12.00 9.14
N ASN A 117 7.55 -10.74 9.01
CA ASN A 117 8.09 -9.61 9.79
C ASN A 117 7.00 -8.68 10.32
N ARG A 118 5.96 -9.27 10.92
CA ARG A 118 4.80 -8.53 11.44
C ARG A 118 5.18 -7.44 12.44
N GLU A 119 6.06 -7.77 13.37
CA GLU A 119 6.40 -6.90 14.49
C GLU A 119 7.23 -5.69 14.03
N GLY A 120 8.24 -5.93 13.20
CA GLY A 120 9.04 -4.84 12.63
C GLY A 120 8.22 -3.91 11.75
N LEU A 121 7.23 -4.44 11.03
CA LEU A 121 6.29 -3.62 10.25
C LEU A 121 5.36 -2.81 11.14
N PHE A 122 4.80 -3.42 12.18
CA PHE A 122 3.95 -2.73 13.13
C PHE A 122 4.70 -1.59 13.81
N GLU A 123 5.92 -1.82 14.28
CA GLU A 123 6.79 -0.79 14.84
C GLU A 123 7.12 0.31 13.83
N ALA A 124 7.49 -0.05 12.59
CA ALA A 124 7.81 0.92 11.54
C ALA A 124 6.61 1.81 11.15
N LEU A 125 5.39 1.30 11.36
CA LEU A 125 4.13 2.00 11.11
C LEU A 125 3.70 2.87 12.30
N THR A 126 4.06 2.48 13.52
CA THR A 126 3.70 3.21 14.75
C THR A 126 4.74 4.24 15.17
N LYS A 127 6.03 4.02 14.85
CA LYS A 127 7.07 5.06 14.91
C LYS A 127 6.82 6.07 13.80
N ARG A 128 5.96 7.03 14.09
CA ARG A 128 5.80 8.26 13.31
C ARG A 128 7.16 8.98 13.34
N PRO A 129 7.75 9.33 12.18
CA PRO A 129 8.90 10.24 12.16
C PRO A 129 8.51 11.64 12.65
#